data_AF-A0A5J4V8K1-F1
#
_entry.id   AF-A0A5J4V8K1-F1
#
_cell.length_a   1.000
_cell.length_b   1.000
_cell.length_c   1.000
_cell.angle_alpha   90.00
_cell.angle_beta   90.00
_cell.angle_gamma   90.00
#
_symmetry.space_group_name_H-M   'P 1'
#
loop_
_entity.id
_entity.type
_entity.pdbx_description
1 polymer ?
#
loop_
_entity_poly.entity_id
_entity_poly.type
_entity_poly.pdbx_seq_one_letter_code
_entity_poly.pdbx_strand_id
1 'polypeptide(L)'
;MTKQGEKNDNSSELENPDPTGKAVKLEHVGGFLRRGPLRKAVALKNDCLCISLNKELKTGIHILSCKFEKSSQCAIGISKASHKIPYPCDTDQDPDTQSMLSYYANGYICYKKRYEGRNSSFGNEELVTMELNCKAQTLHFFDSHGEQQRLFVRGINEPVKFFIYLFYEDWSVTITSVKELSAATSKDIPDSESIEW
;
A
#
# COMPACT_ATOMS: atom_id res chain seq x y z
N MET A 1 5.62 8.80 -23.08
CA MET A 1 5.48 7.47 -23.70
C MET A 1 5.19 6.47 -22.60
N THR A 2 3.95 5.97 -22.53
CA THR A 2 3.63 4.80 -21.68
C THR A 2 4.43 3.63 -22.23
N LYS A 3 5.23 2.96 -21.40
CA LYS A 3 5.88 1.71 -21.80
C LYS A 3 4.79 0.73 -22.24
N GLN A 4 5.00 0.08 -23.38
CA GLN A 4 4.09 -0.89 -23.97
C GLN A 4 3.78 -1.96 -22.90
N GLY A 5 2.53 -2.05 -22.44
CA GLY A 5 2.11 -3.01 -21.40
C GLY A 5 1.72 -2.43 -20.04
N GLU A 6 1.80 -1.11 -19.83
CA GLU A 6 1.30 -0.46 -18.60
C GLU A 6 0.03 0.37 -18.87
N LYS A 7 -1.00 0.18 -18.05
CA LYS A 7 -2.21 1.00 -18.06
C LYS A 7 -2.34 1.74 -16.73
N ASN A 8 -2.32 3.08 -16.78
CA ASN A 8 -2.59 3.89 -15.61
C ASN A 8 -4.05 3.69 -15.17
N ASP A 9 -4.24 3.34 -13.90
CA ASP A 9 -5.51 3.51 -13.23
C ASP A 9 -5.62 4.97 -12.83
N ASN A 10 -6.69 5.66 -13.25
CA ASN A 10 -6.97 7.05 -12.89
C ASN A 10 -8.32 7.21 -12.18
N SER A 11 -8.97 6.09 -11.83
CA SER A 11 -10.29 6.03 -11.22
C SER A 11 -10.25 5.62 -9.76
N SER A 12 -9.22 4.87 -9.35
CA SER A 12 -9.04 4.48 -7.95
C SER A 12 -8.68 5.69 -7.09
N GLU A 13 -9.39 5.82 -5.97
CA GLU A 13 -9.30 6.93 -5.03
C GLU A 13 -9.16 6.44 -3.59
N LEU A 14 -8.50 7.23 -2.76
CA LEU A 14 -8.43 7.00 -1.32
C LEU A 14 -9.81 7.18 -0.67
N GLU A 15 -10.18 6.25 0.20
CA GLU A 15 -11.41 6.29 1.00
C GLU A 15 -11.10 6.70 2.44
N ASN A 16 -11.89 7.63 2.98
CA ASN A 16 -11.74 8.03 4.37
C ASN A 16 -12.47 7.02 5.30
N PRO A 17 -11.76 6.30 6.19
CA PRO A 17 -12.40 5.40 7.15
C PRO A 17 -13.07 6.14 8.32
N ASP A 18 -12.70 7.40 8.58
CA ASP A 18 -13.23 8.21 9.68
C ASP A 18 -14.56 8.86 9.28
N PRO A 19 -15.68 8.47 9.92
CA PRO A 19 -17.00 9.03 9.60
C PRO A 19 -17.13 10.50 9.98
N THR A 20 -16.25 11.04 10.83
CA THR A 20 -16.29 12.45 11.27
C THR A 20 -15.56 13.39 10.31
N GLY A 21 -14.69 12.86 9.44
CA GLY A 21 -13.87 13.65 8.53
C GLY A 21 -12.80 14.52 9.22
N LYS A 22 -12.44 14.22 10.47
CA LYS A 22 -11.50 15.00 11.28
C LYS A 22 -10.13 14.35 11.40
N ALA A 23 -9.99 13.08 11.05
CA ALA A 23 -8.74 12.33 11.16
C ALA A 23 -7.79 12.55 9.98
N VAL A 24 -8.35 12.80 8.79
CA VAL A 24 -7.58 12.83 7.55
C VAL A 24 -8.14 13.85 6.58
N LYS A 25 -7.23 14.57 5.92
CA LYS A 25 -7.53 15.39 4.76
C LYS A 25 -7.11 14.64 3.51
N LEU A 26 -8.04 14.42 2.60
CA LEU A 26 -7.77 13.83 1.28
C LEU A 26 -7.72 14.94 0.22
N GLU A 27 -6.71 14.87 -0.65
CA GLU A 27 -6.47 15.86 -1.69
C GLU A 27 -6.35 15.18 -3.08
N HIS A 28 -6.86 15.88 -4.09
CA HIS A 28 -6.75 15.47 -5.48
C HIS A 28 -5.33 15.66 -5.98
N VAL A 29 -4.77 14.65 -6.63
CA VAL A 29 -3.48 14.73 -7.31
C VAL A 29 -3.71 14.59 -8.81
N GLY A 30 -3.40 15.64 -9.55
CA GLY A 30 -3.63 15.69 -10.99
C GLY A 30 -2.84 16.82 -11.65
N GLY A 31 -2.86 16.84 -12.99
CA GLY A 31 -2.27 17.93 -13.75
C GLY A 31 -3.10 19.21 -13.68
N PHE A 32 -2.48 20.35 -13.95
CA PHE A 32 -3.07 21.70 -13.89
C PHE A 32 -4.46 21.83 -14.58
N LEU A 33 -4.74 21.03 -15.60
CA LEU A 33 -5.94 21.12 -16.44
C LEU A 33 -7.10 20.21 -16.02
N ARG A 34 -6.92 19.26 -15.09
CA ARG A 34 -7.98 18.32 -14.67
C ARG A 34 -7.87 17.97 -13.20
N ARG A 35 -9.02 17.96 -12.49
CA ARG A 35 -9.13 17.36 -11.16
C ARG A 35 -8.77 15.87 -11.28
N GLY A 36 -7.62 15.48 -10.74
CA GLY A 36 -7.19 14.09 -10.69
C GLY A 36 -7.85 13.33 -9.53
N PRO A 37 -7.55 12.04 -9.34
CA PRO A 37 -8.10 11.25 -8.23
C PRO A 37 -7.61 11.70 -6.85
N LEU A 38 -8.38 11.43 -5.79
CA LEU A 38 -7.92 11.57 -4.40
C LEU A 38 -6.75 10.63 -4.12
N ARG A 39 -5.55 11.20 -3.98
CA ARG A 39 -4.29 10.44 -3.90
C ARG A 39 -3.28 10.99 -2.92
N LYS A 40 -3.52 12.15 -2.33
CA LYS A 40 -2.76 12.63 -1.18
C LYS A 40 -3.63 12.52 0.06
N ALA A 41 -3.06 11.98 1.14
CA ALA A 41 -3.68 11.95 2.45
C ALA A 41 -2.75 12.59 3.46
N VAL A 42 -3.30 13.46 4.31
CA VAL A 42 -2.60 14.12 5.42
C VAL A 42 -3.31 13.75 6.70
N ALA A 43 -2.61 13.17 7.66
CA ALA A 43 -3.13 12.91 8.99
C ALA A 43 -3.31 14.23 9.74
N LEU A 44 -4.48 14.42 10.35
CA LEU A 44 -4.87 15.66 11.03
C LEU A 44 -4.79 15.55 12.56
N LYS A 45 -4.40 14.40 13.10
CA LYS A 45 -4.12 14.16 14.51
C LYS A 45 -3.29 12.89 14.67
N ASN A 46 -2.70 12.71 15.86
CA ASN A 46 -2.02 11.48 16.25
C ASN A 46 -3.04 10.37 16.52
N ASP A 47 -3.15 9.39 15.62
CA ASP A 47 -4.05 8.24 15.75
C ASP A 47 -3.71 7.15 14.72
N CYS A 48 -4.15 5.92 14.94
CA CYS A 48 -3.92 4.83 13.99
C CYS A 48 -4.87 4.94 12.78
N LEU A 49 -4.34 5.44 11.65
CA LEU A 49 -5.12 5.77 10.46
C LEU A 49 -4.75 4.85 9.28
N CYS A 50 -5.65 3.93 8.93
CA CYS A 50 -5.54 3.09 7.74
C CYS A 50 -6.48 3.57 6.62
N ILE A 51 -5.94 3.96 5.47
CA ILE A 51 -6.68 4.54 4.35
C ILE A 51 -6.55 3.60 3.16
N SER A 52 -7.66 3.04 2.68
CA SER A 52 -7.66 2.15 1.51
C SER A 52 -7.89 2.88 0.20
N LEU A 53 -7.41 2.31 -0.90
CA LEU A 53 -7.99 2.58 -2.21
C LEU A 53 -9.34 1.86 -2.33
N ASN A 54 -10.31 2.51 -2.97
CA ASN A 54 -11.67 1.98 -3.16
C ASN A 54 -11.76 0.73 -4.05
N LYS A 55 -10.75 0.49 -4.88
CA LYS A 55 -10.76 -0.61 -5.86
C LYS A 55 -10.40 -1.95 -5.25
N GLU A 56 -11.30 -2.90 -5.39
CA GLU A 56 -11.05 -4.31 -5.09
C GLU A 56 -10.23 -4.97 -6.22
N LEU A 57 -9.19 -5.71 -5.83
CA LEU A 57 -8.24 -6.35 -6.72
C LEU A 57 -8.44 -7.87 -6.66
N LYS A 58 -9.01 -8.43 -7.74
CA LYS A 58 -9.28 -9.87 -7.87
C LYS A 58 -8.53 -10.54 -9.01
N THR A 59 -8.16 -9.78 -10.03
CA THR A 59 -7.53 -10.29 -11.26
C THR A 59 -6.50 -9.29 -11.76
N GLY A 60 -5.53 -9.74 -12.56
CA GLY A 60 -4.51 -8.88 -13.15
C GLY A 60 -3.28 -8.71 -12.27
N ILE A 61 -2.40 -7.79 -12.67
CA ILE A 61 -1.17 -7.43 -11.95
C ILE A 61 -1.24 -5.94 -11.69
N HIS A 62 -1.22 -5.54 -10.42
CA HIS A 62 -1.44 -4.16 -10.01
C HIS A 62 -0.22 -3.59 -9.30
N ILE A 63 0.15 -2.38 -9.66
CA ILE A 63 1.18 -1.60 -8.97
C ILE A 63 0.55 -0.46 -8.18
N LEU A 64 1.03 -0.27 -6.96
CA LEU A 64 0.88 0.96 -6.18
C LEU A 64 2.27 1.52 -5.87
N SER A 65 2.50 2.79 -6.19
CA SER A 65 3.70 3.51 -5.74
C SER A 65 3.31 4.71 -4.89
N CYS A 66 3.97 4.86 -3.75
CA CYS A 66 3.70 5.88 -2.74
C CYS A 66 4.98 6.62 -2.37
N LYS A 67 4.83 7.91 -2.05
CA LYS A 67 5.87 8.74 -1.47
C LYS A 67 5.36 9.31 -0.15
N PHE A 68 6.13 9.18 0.91
CA PHE A 68 5.74 9.66 2.24
C PHE A 68 6.50 10.94 2.63
N GLU A 69 5.82 11.83 3.33
CA GLU A 69 6.38 13.03 3.94
C GLU A 69 6.27 12.87 5.47
N LYS A 70 7.40 12.89 6.17
CA LYS A 70 7.58 12.56 7.59
C LYS A 70 7.12 11.11 7.87
N SER A 71 8.02 10.13 7.85
CA SER A 71 7.61 8.73 7.57
C SER A 71 8.15 7.64 8.53
N SER A 72 8.63 7.98 9.73
CA SER A 72 9.25 6.96 10.61
C SER A 72 8.31 5.91 11.22
N GLN A 73 6.99 6.07 11.06
CA GLN A 73 5.90 5.19 11.53
C GLN A 73 4.74 5.17 10.51
N CYS A 74 5.05 4.87 9.26
CA CYS A 74 4.05 4.64 8.22
C CYS A 74 4.21 3.23 7.64
N ALA A 75 3.16 2.74 6.98
CA ALA A 75 3.20 1.47 6.27
C ALA A 75 2.37 1.52 5.00
N ILE A 76 2.66 0.61 4.08
CA ILE A 76 1.79 0.27 2.97
C ILE A 76 1.40 -1.20 3.07
N GLY A 77 0.27 -1.59 2.52
CA GLY A 77 -0.15 -2.97 2.65
C GLY A 77 -1.36 -3.36 1.83
N ILE A 78 -1.83 -4.56 2.12
CA ILE A 78 -3.08 -5.11 1.57
C ILE A 78 -4.03 -5.52 2.69
N SER A 79 -5.31 -5.31 2.45
CA SER A 79 -6.41 -5.76 3.30
C SER A 79 -7.35 -6.66 2.51
N LYS A 80 -7.96 -7.66 3.14
CA LYS A 80 -9.06 -8.43 2.51
C LYS A 80 -10.14 -7.45 2.07
N ALA A 81 -10.63 -7.57 0.84
CA ALA A 81 -11.64 -6.66 0.30
C ALA A 81 -12.94 -6.66 1.11
N SER A 82 -13.28 -7.80 1.73
CA SER A 82 -14.43 -7.95 2.62
C SER A 82 -14.24 -7.34 4.01
N HIS A 83 -13.01 -7.00 4.40
CA HIS A 83 -12.69 -6.40 5.69
C HIS A 83 -13.05 -4.91 5.67
N LYS A 84 -13.89 -4.50 6.61
CA LYS A 84 -14.18 -3.08 6.83
C LYS A 84 -13.10 -2.52 7.74
N ILE A 85 -12.17 -1.77 7.17
CA ILE A 85 -11.11 -1.09 7.94
C ILE A 85 -11.80 -0.14 8.93
N PRO A 86 -11.63 -0.35 10.25
CA PRO A 86 -12.23 0.52 11.26
C PRO A 86 -11.49 1.86 11.36
N TYR A 87 -12.04 2.75 12.17
CA TYR A 87 -11.32 3.94 12.59
C TYR A 87 -11.50 4.15 14.10
N PRO A 88 -10.40 4.19 14.90
CA PRO A 88 -9.00 3.95 14.51
C PRO A 88 -8.74 2.49 14.08
N CYS A 89 -7.63 2.24 13.38
CA CYS A 89 -7.22 0.90 12.94
C CYS A 89 -5.73 0.66 13.21
N ASP A 90 -5.45 -0.26 14.14
CA ASP A 90 -4.11 -0.78 14.40
C ASP A 90 -3.99 -2.14 13.71
N THR A 91 -3.20 -2.23 12.65
CA THR A 91 -3.08 -3.44 11.82
C THR A 91 -2.47 -4.62 12.56
N ASP A 92 -1.84 -4.38 13.71
CA ASP A 92 -1.13 -5.38 14.48
C ASP A 92 -2.02 -6.00 15.58
N GLN A 93 -3.23 -5.45 15.77
CA GLN A 93 -4.20 -5.92 16.76
C GLN A 93 -5.30 -6.79 16.15
N ASP A 94 -5.92 -7.61 17.00
CA ASP A 94 -7.12 -8.33 16.58
C ASP A 94 -8.33 -7.37 16.55
N PRO A 95 -9.26 -7.54 15.59
CA PRO A 95 -9.29 -8.58 14.57
C PRO A 95 -8.51 -8.23 13.28
N ASP A 96 -8.01 -7.00 13.15
CA ASP A 96 -7.46 -6.44 11.90
C ASP A 96 -6.25 -7.22 11.37
N THR A 97 -5.37 -7.70 12.25
CA THR A 97 -4.16 -8.48 11.90
C THR A 97 -4.46 -9.81 11.18
N GLN A 98 -5.71 -10.30 11.21
CA GLN A 98 -6.15 -11.48 10.46
C GLN A 98 -6.59 -11.17 9.03
N SER A 99 -6.76 -9.88 8.72
CA SER A 99 -7.30 -9.39 7.46
C SER A 99 -6.37 -8.40 6.75
N MET A 100 -5.31 -7.93 7.42
CA MET A 100 -4.43 -6.88 6.94
C MET A 100 -2.96 -7.28 7.13
N LEU A 101 -2.14 -7.00 6.11
CA LEU A 101 -0.69 -7.16 6.15
C LEU A 101 -0.04 -5.81 5.85
N SER A 102 0.90 -5.41 6.70
CA SER A 102 1.56 -4.11 6.66
C SER A 102 3.04 -4.28 6.37
N TYR A 103 3.59 -3.51 5.44
CA TYR A 103 5.01 -3.30 5.22
C TYR A 103 5.41 -1.92 5.76
N TYR A 104 6.08 -1.92 6.90
CA TYR A 104 6.44 -0.72 7.65
C TYR A 104 7.71 -0.06 7.12
N ALA A 105 7.79 1.25 7.33
CA ALA A 105 8.94 2.09 6.96
C ALA A 105 10.28 1.58 7.51
N ASN A 106 10.29 0.83 8.60
CA ASN A 106 11.48 0.22 9.18
C ASN A 106 11.93 -1.10 8.49
N GLY A 107 11.26 -1.52 7.42
CA GLY A 107 11.61 -2.72 6.65
C GLY A 107 10.95 -4.02 7.11
N TYR A 108 10.09 -3.97 8.14
CA TYR A 108 9.37 -5.13 8.64
C TYR A 108 8.04 -5.34 7.92
N ILE A 109 7.71 -6.60 7.65
CA ILE A 109 6.34 -6.99 7.32
C ILE A 109 5.67 -7.53 8.58
N CYS A 110 4.49 -7.00 8.90
CA CYS A 110 3.63 -7.50 9.96
C CYS A 110 2.40 -8.22 9.37
N TYR A 111 2.17 -9.45 9.81
CA TYR A 111 0.96 -10.20 9.51
C TYR A 111 0.66 -11.24 10.59
N LYS A 112 -0.61 -11.36 11.00
CA LYS A 112 -1.04 -12.30 12.06
C LYS A 112 -0.17 -12.19 13.33
N LYS A 113 0.13 -10.96 13.75
CA LYS A 113 1.00 -10.60 14.90
C LYS A 113 2.45 -11.09 14.81
N ARG A 114 2.93 -11.42 13.61
CA ARG A 114 4.33 -11.78 13.37
C ARG A 114 5.03 -10.67 12.61
N TYR A 115 6.22 -10.33 13.04
CA TYR A 115 7.07 -9.33 12.42
C TYR A 115 8.27 -10.03 11.79
N GLU A 116 8.36 -9.94 10.47
CA GLU A 116 9.46 -10.53 9.70
C GLU A 116 10.28 -9.39 9.10
N GLY A 117 11.56 -9.32 9.46
CA GLY A 117 12.49 -8.30 8.99
C GLY A 117 13.49 -8.92 8.02
N ARG A 118 13.51 -8.42 6.78
CA ARG A 118 14.45 -8.83 5.70
C ARG A 118 14.45 -7.87 4.50
N ASN A 119 13.57 -6.87 4.53
CA ASN A 119 13.50 -5.82 3.53
C ASN A 119 14.17 -4.55 4.06
N SER A 120 14.60 -3.70 3.15
CA SER A 120 15.20 -2.41 3.48
C SER A 120 14.15 -1.43 4.02
N SER A 121 14.52 -0.58 4.96
CA SER A 121 13.68 0.55 5.36
C SER A 121 13.43 1.51 4.20
N PHE A 122 12.33 2.25 4.24
CA PHE A 122 12.07 3.39 3.37
C PHE A 122 11.78 4.63 4.20
N GLY A 123 12.24 5.78 3.71
CA GLY A 123 12.32 7.02 4.47
C GLY A 123 11.47 8.17 3.92
N ASN A 124 11.79 9.36 4.41
CA ASN A 124 11.11 10.58 4.02
C ASN A 124 11.43 10.91 2.57
N GLU A 125 10.41 11.24 1.78
CA GLU A 125 10.50 11.51 0.35
C GLU A 125 10.96 10.33 -0.52
N GLU A 126 11.15 9.14 0.05
CA GLU A 126 11.50 7.95 -0.72
C GLU A 126 10.26 7.31 -1.33
N LEU A 127 10.41 6.81 -2.55
CA LEU A 127 9.38 6.05 -3.23
C LEU A 127 9.41 4.60 -2.74
N VAL A 128 8.25 4.06 -2.41
CA VAL A 128 8.05 2.64 -2.14
C VAL A 128 6.95 2.11 -3.05
N THR A 129 7.15 0.90 -3.57
CA THR A 129 6.25 0.31 -4.56
C THR A 129 5.83 -1.11 -4.16
N MET A 130 4.55 -1.43 -4.36
CA MET A 130 3.99 -2.77 -4.27
C MET A 130 3.58 -3.26 -5.67
N GLU A 131 3.87 -4.52 -5.98
CA GLU A 131 3.31 -5.25 -7.11
C GLU A 131 2.49 -6.43 -6.60
N LEU A 132 1.16 -6.38 -6.77
CA LEU A 132 0.25 -7.48 -6.50
C LEU A 132 -0.02 -8.24 -7.80
N ASN A 133 0.34 -9.52 -7.84
CA ASN A 133 0.02 -10.41 -8.95
C ASN A 133 -1.10 -11.37 -8.53
N CYS A 134 -2.35 -11.06 -8.89
CA CYS A 134 -3.50 -11.87 -8.49
C CYS A 134 -3.51 -13.27 -9.13
N LYS A 135 -2.80 -13.47 -10.24
CA LYS A 135 -2.69 -14.78 -10.91
C LYS A 135 -1.65 -15.66 -10.22
N ALA A 136 -0.50 -15.10 -9.88
CA ALA A 136 0.54 -15.81 -9.12
C ALA A 136 0.23 -15.87 -7.62
N GLN A 137 -0.76 -15.09 -7.16
CA GLN A 137 -1.16 -14.95 -5.76
C GLN A 137 -0.01 -14.41 -4.88
N THR A 138 0.75 -13.45 -5.41
CA THR A 138 1.91 -12.87 -4.72
C THR A 138 1.84 -11.35 -4.59
N LEU A 139 2.49 -10.82 -3.56
CA LEU A 139 2.75 -9.39 -3.36
C LEU A 139 4.25 -9.19 -3.17
N HIS A 140 4.87 -8.39 -4.04
CA HIS A 140 6.28 -8.01 -3.97
C HIS A 140 6.44 -6.53 -3.66
N PHE A 141 7.55 -6.17 -3.02
CA PHE A 141 7.90 -4.80 -2.66
C PHE A 141 9.15 -4.37 -3.42
N PHE A 142 9.22 -3.09 -3.77
CA PHE A 142 10.37 -2.49 -4.45
C PHE A 142 10.72 -1.16 -3.79
N ASP A 143 12.01 -0.87 -3.73
CA ASP A 143 12.53 0.38 -3.20
C ASP A 143 12.47 1.53 -4.23
N SER A 144 13.08 2.66 -3.86
CA SER A 144 13.09 3.87 -4.67
C SER A 144 13.91 3.75 -5.97
N HIS A 145 14.79 2.74 -6.06
CA HIS A 145 15.58 2.40 -7.23
C HIS A 145 14.90 1.33 -8.11
N GLY A 146 13.77 0.80 -7.66
CA GLY A 146 13.05 -0.29 -8.33
C GLY A 146 13.68 -1.66 -8.08
N GLU A 147 14.50 -1.81 -7.05
CA GLU A 147 15.07 -3.10 -6.66
C GLU A 147 14.04 -3.89 -5.85
N GLN A 148 13.80 -5.13 -6.28
CA GLN A 148 12.87 -6.04 -5.61
C GLN A 148 13.42 -6.46 -4.24
N GLN A 149 12.58 -6.34 -3.22
CA GLN A 149 12.88 -6.77 -1.85
C GLN A 149 12.77 -8.29 -1.69
N ARG A 150 13.52 -8.86 -0.75
CA ARG A 150 13.69 -10.32 -0.59
C ARG A 150 12.47 -11.00 0.01
N LEU A 151 11.83 -10.35 0.97
CA LEU A 151 10.66 -10.87 1.66
C LEU A 151 9.40 -10.42 0.93
N PHE A 152 8.65 -11.38 0.42
CA PHE A 152 7.40 -11.18 -0.32
C PHE A 152 6.26 -11.96 0.33
N VAL A 153 5.04 -11.80 -0.17
CA VAL A 153 3.85 -12.52 0.32
C VAL A 153 3.37 -13.46 -0.77
N ARG A 154 2.93 -14.67 -0.41
CA ARG A 154 2.29 -15.62 -1.33
C ARG A 154 1.00 -16.19 -0.77
N GLY A 155 0.21 -16.83 -1.63
CA GLY A 155 -1.04 -17.48 -1.25
C GLY A 155 -2.25 -16.54 -1.15
N ILE A 156 -2.15 -15.32 -1.69
CA ILE A 156 -3.23 -14.32 -1.71
C ILE A 156 -4.33 -14.79 -2.68
N ASN A 157 -5.27 -15.58 -2.17
CA ASN A 157 -6.27 -16.29 -2.98
C ASN A 157 -7.65 -15.62 -2.97
N GLU A 158 -7.89 -14.67 -2.07
CA GLU A 158 -9.09 -13.83 -2.03
C GLU A 158 -8.86 -12.41 -2.59
N PRO A 159 -9.93 -11.68 -2.95
CA PRO A 159 -9.81 -10.28 -3.34
C PRO A 159 -9.27 -9.40 -2.21
N VAL A 160 -8.39 -8.47 -2.55
CA VAL A 160 -7.77 -7.53 -1.59
C VAL A 160 -7.88 -6.08 -2.07
N LYS A 161 -7.67 -5.13 -1.15
CA LYS A 161 -7.50 -3.70 -1.44
C LYS A 161 -6.12 -3.25 -0.95
N PHE A 162 -5.49 -2.36 -1.70
CA PHE A 162 -4.34 -1.63 -1.17
C PHE A 162 -4.76 -0.67 -0.07
N PHE A 163 -3.93 -0.53 0.96
CA PHE A 163 -4.09 0.50 1.99
C PHE A 163 -2.75 1.12 2.39
N ILE A 164 -2.85 2.26 3.07
CA ILE A 164 -1.73 3.00 3.65
C ILE A 164 -2.02 3.26 5.13
N TYR A 165 -1.00 3.17 5.96
CA TYR A 165 -1.04 3.49 7.38
C TYR A 165 -0.25 4.77 7.67
N LEU A 166 -0.87 5.69 8.43
CA LEU A 166 -0.26 6.89 9.01
C LEU A 166 -0.57 6.93 10.51
N PHE A 167 0.33 7.51 11.30
CA PHE A 167 0.14 7.64 12.75
C PHE A 167 0.16 9.08 13.26
N TYR A 168 1.21 9.84 12.94
CA TYR A 168 1.39 11.18 13.50
C TYR A 168 0.68 12.27 12.70
N GLU A 169 0.26 13.33 13.39
CA GLU A 169 -0.28 14.56 12.80
C GLU A 169 0.72 15.19 11.81
N ASP A 170 0.17 15.81 10.76
CA ASP A 170 0.90 16.43 9.64
C ASP A 170 1.80 15.50 8.83
N TRP A 171 1.73 14.20 9.07
CA TRP A 171 2.35 13.21 8.20
C TRP A 171 1.46 12.98 7.00
N SER A 172 2.10 12.76 5.85
CA SER A 172 1.36 12.60 4.62
C SER A 172 1.92 11.54 3.70
N VAL A 173 1.06 11.06 2.83
CA VAL A 173 1.40 10.16 1.74
C VAL A 173 0.81 10.71 0.45
N THR A 174 1.57 10.59 -0.63
CA THR A 174 1.10 10.83 -1.99
C THR A 174 1.25 9.54 -2.79
N ILE A 175 0.13 9.04 -3.32
CA ILE A 175 0.14 7.98 -4.33
C ILE A 175 0.59 8.59 -5.64
N THR A 176 1.80 8.24 -6.07
CA THR A 176 2.39 8.75 -7.31
C THR A 176 1.95 7.95 -8.52
N SER A 177 1.61 6.67 -8.34
CA SER A 177 1.21 5.78 -9.42
C SER A 177 0.28 4.67 -8.94
N VAL A 178 -0.77 4.41 -9.72
CA VAL A 178 -1.57 3.18 -9.66
C VAL A 178 -1.66 2.65 -11.09
N LYS A 179 -1.23 1.41 -11.32
CA LYS A 179 -1.15 0.85 -12.68
C LYS A 179 -1.60 -0.60 -12.69
N GLU A 180 -2.08 -1.03 -13.85
CA GLU A 180 -2.22 -2.44 -14.21
C GLU A 180 -1.14 -2.80 -15.24
N LEU A 181 -0.48 -3.94 -15.05
CA LEU A 181 0.58 -4.44 -15.92
C LEU A 181 0.11 -5.63 -16.74
N SER A 182 0.61 -5.74 -17.98
CA SER A 182 0.42 -6.92 -18.81
C SER A 182 1.30 -8.10 -18.42
N ALA A 183 2.40 -7.85 -17.70
CA ALA A 183 3.36 -8.86 -17.25
C ALA A 183 3.97 -8.44 -15.91
N ALA A 184 4.35 -9.42 -15.08
CA ALA A 184 5.01 -9.18 -13.80
C ALA A 184 6.38 -8.55 -14.03
N THR A 185 6.76 -7.60 -13.17
CA THR A 185 8.14 -7.09 -13.11
C THR A 185 8.95 -7.81 -12.03
N SER A 186 8.26 -8.43 -11.07
CA SER A 186 8.86 -9.34 -10.10
C SER A 186 9.55 -10.53 -10.76
N LYS A 187 10.64 -10.97 -10.14
CA LYS A 187 11.49 -12.08 -10.56
C LYS A 187 11.79 -12.98 -9.37
N ASP A 188 12.15 -14.23 -9.69
CA ASP A 188 12.76 -15.11 -8.71
C ASP A 188 14.19 -14.63 -8.43
N ILE A 189 14.43 -14.14 -7.23
CA ILE A 189 15.75 -13.67 -6.78
C ILE A 189 16.33 -14.64 -5.74
N PRO A 190 17.66 -14.85 -5.72
CA PRO A 190 18.31 -15.67 -4.69
C PRO A 190 17.97 -15.19 -3.28
N ASP A 191 17.88 -16.14 -2.34
CA ASP A 191 17.59 -15.89 -0.92
C ASP A 191 16.27 -15.14 -0.65
N SER A 192 15.30 -15.22 -1.58
CA SER A 192 13.94 -14.73 -1.33
C SER A 192 13.19 -15.67 -0.39
N GLU A 193 12.40 -15.08 0.50
CA GLU A 193 11.55 -15.77 1.48
C GLU A 193 10.12 -15.25 1.35
N SER A 194 9.14 -16.08 1.71
CA SER A 194 7.73 -15.73 1.59
C SER A 194 6.99 -15.82 2.91
N ILE A 195 6.11 -14.85 3.16
CA ILE A 195 5.05 -14.95 4.17
C ILE A 195 3.81 -15.57 3.52
N GLU A 196 3.19 -16.54 4.21
CA GLU A 196 1.89 -17.08 3.81
C GLU A 196 0.77 -16.14 4.24
N TRP A 197 -0.06 -15.75 3.28
CA TRP A 197 -1.33 -15.06 3.52
C TRP A 197 -2.34 -15.97 4.24
#